data_AF-A0A0F8ZNM8-F1
#
_entry.id   AF-A0A0F8ZNM8-F1
#
_cell.length_a   1.000
_cell.length_b   1.000
_cell.length_c   1.000
_cell.angle_alpha   90.00
_cell.angle_beta   90.00
_cell.angle_gamma   90.00
#
_symmetry.space_group_name_H-M   'P 1'
#
loop_
_entity.id
_entity.type
_entity.pdbx_description
1 polymer ?
#
loop_
_entity_poly.entity_id
_entity_poly.type
_entity_poly.pdbx_seq_one_letter_code
_entity_poly.pdbx_strand_id
1 'polypeptide(L)'
;MFPGRDTTWRRKLFPGEVFDHPAKANMHLIKELIEYLTQPGDTIVDPFAGTGTLLIGALMGRNIALIEVEPQYLNILEQTQQMWKEGIDFGVELEPYLQSKGPGRIMVYEGD
;
A
#
# COMPACT_ATOMS: atom_id res chain seq x y z
N MET A 1 19.29 -8.03 -2.32
CA MET A 1 18.65 -8.38 -1.03
C MET A 1 17.87 -7.17 -0.58
N PHE A 2 16.58 -7.31 -0.24
CA PHE A 2 15.76 -6.17 0.17
C PHE A 2 16.27 -5.57 1.49
N PRO A 3 16.19 -4.24 1.69
CA PRO A 3 16.84 -3.54 2.81
C PRO A 3 16.19 -3.81 4.19
N GLY A 4 15.14 -4.65 4.27
CA GLY A 4 14.44 -4.96 5.50
C GLY A 4 13.51 -6.15 5.38
N ARG A 5 12.77 -6.44 6.46
CA ARG A 5 11.70 -7.45 6.48
C ARG A 5 10.37 -6.79 6.11
N ASP A 6 9.61 -7.44 5.22
CA ASP A 6 8.24 -7.08 4.87
C ASP A 6 7.35 -6.82 6.11
N THR A 7 7.49 -7.67 7.13
CA THR A 7 6.73 -7.56 8.38
C THR A 7 6.99 -6.26 9.15
N THR A 8 8.18 -5.67 9.02
CA THR A 8 8.50 -4.39 9.64
C THR A 8 7.67 -3.27 9.00
N TRP A 9 7.58 -3.25 7.66
CA TRP A 9 6.77 -2.25 6.94
C TRP A 9 5.28 -2.45 7.20
N ARG A 10 4.81 -3.70 7.22
CA ARG A 10 3.41 -4.01 7.50
C ARG A 10 2.93 -3.51 8.85
N ARG A 11 3.71 -3.71 9.92
CA ARG A 11 3.34 -3.19 11.26
C ARG A 11 3.25 -1.67 11.32
N LYS A 12 4.02 -0.95 10.50
CA LYS A 12 4.03 0.51 10.48
C LYS A 12 2.93 1.09 9.60
N LEU A 13 2.60 0.40 8.52
CA LEU A 13 1.75 0.93 7.44
C LEU A 13 0.34 0.31 7.39
N PHE A 14 0.03 -0.70 8.19
CA PHE A 14 -1.27 -1.39 8.10
C PHE A 14 -1.82 -1.70 9.49
N PRO A 15 -3.15 -1.86 9.63
CA PRO A 15 -3.76 -2.37 10.85
C PRO A 15 -3.32 -3.82 11.13
N GLY A 16 -3.49 -4.29 12.37
CA GLY A 16 -2.97 -5.59 12.82
C GLY A 16 -3.58 -6.79 12.08
N GLU A 17 -4.82 -6.65 11.66
CA GLU A 17 -5.64 -7.61 10.90
C GLU A 17 -5.00 -8.00 9.57
N VAL A 18 -4.08 -7.17 9.03
CA VAL A 18 -3.29 -7.48 7.84
C VAL A 18 -2.52 -8.80 8.00
N PHE A 19 -2.18 -9.20 9.23
CA PHE A 19 -1.39 -10.41 9.49
C PHE A 19 -2.20 -11.69 9.30
N ASP A 20 -3.53 -11.64 9.38
CA ASP A 20 -4.42 -12.80 9.25
C ASP A 20 -4.58 -13.26 7.79
N HIS A 21 -4.24 -12.42 6.81
CA HIS A 21 -4.28 -12.81 5.41
C HIS A 21 -3.18 -13.83 5.08
N PRO A 22 -3.48 -14.99 4.48
CA PRO A 22 -2.50 -16.05 4.26
C PRO A 22 -1.50 -15.75 3.15
N ALA A 23 -1.92 -15.04 2.09
CA ALA A 23 -1.10 -14.81 0.90
C ALA A 23 -0.92 -13.31 0.61
N LYS A 24 0.23 -12.74 0.95
CA LYS A 24 0.55 -11.33 0.73
C LYS A 24 1.72 -11.19 -0.22
N ALA A 25 1.61 -10.31 -1.22
CA ALA A 25 2.76 -9.92 -2.01
C ALA A 25 3.82 -9.23 -1.12
N ASN A 26 5.10 -9.39 -1.46
CA ASN A 26 6.17 -8.74 -0.69
C ASN A 26 6.19 -7.23 -0.98
N MET A 27 6.10 -6.41 0.06
CA MET A 27 6.07 -4.94 -0.04
C MET A 27 7.26 -4.36 -0.79
N HIS A 28 8.47 -4.90 -0.57
CA HIS A 28 9.67 -4.41 -1.24
C HIS A 28 9.65 -4.75 -2.73
N LEU A 29 9.22 -5.96 -3.10
CA LEU A 29 9.07 -6.34 -4.51
C LEU A 29 8.08 -5.40 -5.23
N ILE A 30 6.91 -5.16 -4.62
CA ILE A 30 5.89 -4.29 -5.22
C ILE A 30 6.40 -2.85 -5.37
N LYS A 31 7.09 -2.31 -4.36
CA LYS A 31 7.74 -1.00 -4.46
C LYS A 31 8.70 -0.92 -5.65
N GLU A 32 9.61 -1.89 -5.80
CA GLU A 32 10.57 -1.90 -6.93
C GLU A 32 9.85 -1.96 -8.28
N LEU A 33 8.78 -2.76 -8.39
CA LEU A 33 7.98 -2.84 -9.62
C LEU A 33 7.28 -1.51 -9.94
N ILE A 34 6.69 -0.84 -8.94
CA ILE A 34 6.06 0.47 -9.11
C ILE A 34 7.10 1.50 -9.59
N GLU A 35 8.27 1.53 -8.96
CA GLU A 35 9.36 2.44 -9.34
C GLU A 35 9.85 2.20 -10.77
N TYR A 36 9.99 0.94 -11.16
CA TYR A 36 10.51 0.56 -12.47
C TYR A 36 9.50 0.79 -13.61
N LEU A 37 8.21 0.57 -13.35
CA LEU A 37 7.17 0.52 -14.40
C LEU A 37 6.33 1.79 -14.51
N THR A 38 6.40 2.72 -13.54
CA THR A 38 5.48 3.87 -13.47
C THR A 38 6.18 5.15 -13.03
N GLN A 39 5.55 6.29 -13.29
CA GLN A 39 5.97 7.61 -12.84
C GLN A 39 4.99 8.18 -11.80
N PRO A 40 5.44 9.13 -10.96
CA PRO A 40 4.53 9.89 -10.10
C PRO A 40 3.41 10.56 -10.93
N GLY A 41 2.17 10.46 -10.45
CA GLY A 41 0.97 10.88 -11.16
C GLY A 41 0.27 9.77 -11.96
N ASP A 42 0.97 8.68 -12.28
CA ASP A 42 0.35 7.52 -12.95
C ASP A 42 -0.71 6.87 -12.07
N THR A 43 -1.69 6.23 -12.71
CA THR A 43 -2.72 5.45 -12.02
C THR A 43 -2.42 3.96 -12.16
N ILE A 44 -2.36 3.25 -11.04
CA ILE A 44 -2.17 1.80 -10.99
C ILE A 44 -3.45 1.16 -10.43
N VAL A 45 -3.91 0.11 -11.08
CA VAL A 45 -5.12 -0.62 -10.70
C VAL A 45 -4.74 -2.02 -10.22
N ASP A 46 -5.28 -2.42 -9.08
CA ASP A 46 -5.26 -3.81 -8.60
C ASP A 46 -6.69 -4.35 -8.56
N PRO A 47 -7.08 -5.25 -9.49
CA PRO A 47 -8.41 -5.84 -9.48
C PRO A 47 -8.59 -6.93 -8.40
N PHE A 48 -7.52 -7.32 -7.70
CA PHE A 48 -7.52 -8.34 -6.65
C PHE A 48 -6.71 -7.85 -5.45
N ALA A 49 -7.15 -6.74 -4.87
CA ALA A 49 -6.34 -5.96 -3.96
C ALA A 49 -5.92 -6.70 -2.67
N GLY A 50 -6.72 -7.68 -2.22
CA GLY A 50 -6.53 -8.35 -0.95
C GLY A 50 -6.37 -7.31 0.16
N THR A 51 -5.30 -7.40 0.94
CA THR A 51 -5.00 -6.41 1.99
C THR A 51 -4.24 -5.16 1.51
N GLY A 52 -4.13 -4.92 0.20
CA GLY A 52 -3.67 -3.63 -0.32
C GLY A 52 -2.15 -3.41 -0.33
N THR A 53 -1.35 -4.42 -0.67
CA THR A 53 0.11 -4.25 -0.80
C THR A 53 0.47 -3.14 -1.80
N LEU A 54 -0.34 -2.94 -2.85
CA LEU A 54 -0.14 -1.90 -3.86
C LEU A 54 -0.31 -0.46 -3.31
N LEU A 55 -0.93 -0.26 -2.15
CA LEU A 55 -1.09 1.06 -1.52
C LEU A 55 0.24 1.81 -1.33
N ILE A 56 1.36 1.09 -1.21
CA ILE A 56 2.70 1.70 -1.13
C ILE A 56 2.97 2.67 -2.29
N GLY A 57 2.40 2.43 -3.47
CA GLY A 57 2.52 3.33 -4.61
C GLY A 57 1.93 4.71 -4.38
N ALA A 58 0.90 4.82 -3.53
CA ALA A 58 0.35 6.12 -3.15
C ALA A 58 1.35 6.96 -2.38
N LEU A 59 2.13 6.35 -1.49
CA LEU A 59 3.22 7.03 -0.76
C LEU A 59 4.36 7.46 -1.70
N MET A 60 4.46 6.83 -2.87
CA MET A 60 5.42 7.15 -3.92
C MET A 60 4.84 8.13 -4.97
N GLY A 61 3.65 8.71 -4.73
CA GLY A 61 3.01 9.70 -5.60
C GLY A 61 2.20 9.14 -6.77
N ARG A 62 1.81 7.86 -6.76
CA ARG A 62 0.89 7.27 -7.77
C ARG A 62 -0.55 7.29 -7.28
N ASN A 63 -1.50 7.35 -8.19
CA ASN A 63 -2.90 7.10 -7.86
C ASN A 63 -3.12 5.58 -7.84
N ILE A 64 -3.71 5.05 -6.77
CA ILE A 64 -3.95 3.62 -6.59
C ILE A 64 -5.46 3.38 -6.56
N ALA A 65 -5.94 2.53 -7.47
CA ALA A 65 -7.31 2.04 -7.50
C ALA A 65 -7.31 0.55 -7.13
N LEU A 66 -8.05 0.20 -6.09
CA LEU A 66 -8.15 -1.15 -5.56
C LEU A 66 -9.58 -1.65 -5.71
N ILE A 67 -9.71 -2.88 -6.20
CA ILE A 67 -10.98 -3.61 -6.24
C ILE A 67 -10.80 -4.87 -5.41
N GLU A 68 -11.74 -5.12 -4.50
CA GLU A 68 -11.78 -6.31 -3.66
C GLU A 68 -13.24 -6.71 -3.44
N VAL A 69 -13.51 -8.01 -3.41
CA VAL A 69 -14.86 -8.57 -3.26
C VAL A 69 -15.09 -9.08 -1.83
N GLU A 70 -14.02 -9.53 -1.15
CA GLU A 70 -14.14 -10.11 0.17
C GLU A 70 -14.32 -8.99 1.23
N PRO A 71 -15.46 -8.94 1.95
CA PRO A 71 -15.76 -7.84 2.88
C PRO A 71 -14.72 -7.68 3.99
N GLN A 72 -14.10 -8.78 4.43
CA GLN A 72 -13.03 -8.75 5.43
C GLN A 72 -11.83 -7.94 4.93
N TYR A 73 -11.45 -8.09 3.67
CA TYR A 73 -10.28 -7.43 3.10
C TYR A 73 -10.58 -5.98 2.71
N LEU A 74 -11.79 -5.69 2.23
CA LEU A 74 -12.28 -4.32 2.07
C LEU A 74 -12.18 -3.51 3.37
N ASN A 75 -12.64 -4.07 4.49
CA ASN A 75 -12.53 -3.41 5.79
C ASN A 75 -11.06 -3.14 6.19
N ILE A 76 -10.13 -4.05 5.89
CA ILE A 76 -8.69 -3.80 6.11
C ILE A 76 -8.18 -2.64 5.25
N LEU A 77 -8.60 -2.56 3.98
CA LEU A 77 -8.23 -1.47 3.06
C LEU A 77 -8.74 -0.10 3.56
N GLU A 78 -10.00 -0.04 4.00
CA GLU A 78 -10.61 1.17 4.53
C GLU A 78 -9.92 1.64 5.82
N GLN A 79 -9.65 0.72 6.75
CA GLN A 79 -8.89 1.01 7.97
C GLN A 79 -7.48 1.50 7.66
N THR A 80 -6.79 0.86 6.69
CA THR A 80 -5.47 1.29 6.24
C THR A 80 -5.53 2.72 5.68
N GLN A 81 -6.51 3.02 4.82
CA GLN A 81 -6.69 4.35 4.26
C GLN A 81 -6.97 5.39 5.35
N GLN A 82 -7.79 5.07 6.35
CA GLN A 82 -8.11 5.96 7.46
C GLN A 82 -6.88 6.24 8.33
N MET A 83 -6.14 5.19 8.71
CA MET A 83 -4.88 5.30 9.44
C MET A 83 -3.90 6.24 8.71
N TRP A 84 -3.82 6.14 7.38
CA TRP A 84 -2.91 6.97 6.58
C TRP A 84 -3.33 8.44 6.53
N LYS A 85 -4.64 8.71 6.53
CA LYS A 85 -5.19 10.08 6.59
C LYS A 85 -4.94 10.74 7.94
N GLU A 86 -4.98 9.97 9.03
CA GLU A 86 -4.67 10.45 10.38
C GLU A 86 -3.18 10.73 10.57
N GLY A 87 -2.34 10.11 9.74
CA GLY A 87 -0.91 10.35 9.66
C GLY A 87 -0.12 9.10 9.99
N ILE A 88 0.99 8.93 9.29
CA ILE A 88 1.92 7.80 9.48
C ILE A 88 3.26 8.37 9.92
N ASP A 89 3.83 7.80 10.98
CA ASP A 89 5.25 7.97 11.25
C ASP A 89 6.04 7.06 10.31
N PHE A 90 6.58 7.65 9.25
CA PHE A 90 7.41 6.94 8.28
C PHE A 90 8.74 6.49 8.90
N GLY A 91 9.26 7.25 9.87
CA GLY A 91 10.62 7.09 10.38
C GLY A 91 11.72 7.19 9.30
N VAL A 92 12.96 7.26 9.76
CA VAL A 92 14.17 7.37 8.91
C VAL A 92 14.36 6.21 7.92
N GLU A 93 13.75 5.05 8.18
CA GLU A 93 13.85 3.89 7.29
C GLU A 93 12.98 4.02 6.02
N LEU A 94 11.82 4.71 6.11
CA LEU A 94 10.91 4.89 4.97
C LEU A 94 11.13 6.23 4.26
N GLU A 95 11.63 7.24 4.98
CA GLU A 95 11.87 8.60 4.45
C GLU A 95 12.58 8.65 3.09
N PRO A 96 13.68 7.92 2.83
CA PRO A 96 14.39 7.98 1.54
C PRO A 96 13.51 7.58 0.35
N TYR A 97 12.47 6.79 0.58
CA TYR A 97 11.61 6.24 -0.46
C TYR A 97 10.35 7.09 -0.70
N LEU A 98 10.02 8.00 0.22
CA LEU A 98 8.71 8.68 0.26
C LEU A 98 8.80 10.21 0.17
N GLN A 99 9.96 10.82 0.41
CA GLN A 99 10.11 12.27 0.59
C GLN A 99 9.97 13.16 -0.67
N SER A 100 9.81 12.63 -1.89
CA SER A 100 9.97 13.48 -3.10
C SER A 100 8.72 13.75 -3.94
N LYS A 101 7.56 13.14 -3.68
CA LYS A 101 6.42 13.19 -4.64
C LYS A 101 5.02 13.44 -4.06
N GLY A 102 4.86 13.53 -2.73
CA GLY A 102 3.56 13.70 -2.06
C GLY A 102 2.66 12.45 -2.20
N PRO A 103 1.63 12.28 -1.34
CA PRO A 103 0.76 11.12 -1.47
C PRO A 103 -0.11 11.27 -2.72
N GLY A 104 -0.08 10.27 -3.60
CA GLY A 104 -1.08 10.14 -4.66
C GLY A 104 -2.44 9.75 -4.08
N ARG A 105 -3.45 9.57 -4.93
CA ARG A 105 -4.83 9.28 -4.49
C ARG A 105 -5.03 7.80 -4.22
N ILE A 106 -5.82 7.45 -3.21
CA ILE A 106 -6.26 6.07 -2.95
C ILE A 106 -7.77 6.00 -3.21
N MET A 107 -8.18 5.06 -4.05
CA MET A 107 -9.57 4.74 -4.36
C MET A 107 -9.79 3.26 -4.07
N VAL A 108 -10.80 2.92 -3.27
CA VAL A 108 -11.18 1.54 -2.93
C VAL A 108 -12.61 1.32 -3.44
N TYR A 109 -12.81 0.21 -4.15
CA TYR A 109 -14.09 -0.19 -4.71
C TYR A 109 -14.42 -1.61 -4.26
N GLU A 110 -15.68 -1.84 -3.88
CA GLU A 110 -16.24 -3.18 -3.76
C GLU A 110 -16.47 -3.76 -5.16
N GLY A 111 -16.03 -5.00 -5.37
CA GLY A 111 -16.28 -5.76 -6.60
C GLY A 111 -17.62 -6.49 -6.55
N ASP A 112 -18.22 -6.73 -7.73
CA ASP A 112 -19.46 -7.50 -7.92
C ASP A 112 -19.21 -8.99 -8.19
#